data_AF-A0A2K3K2P8-F1
#
_entry.id   AF-A0A2K3K2P8-F1
#
_cell.length_a   1.000
_cell.length_b   1.000
_cell.length_c   1.000
_cell.angle_alpha   90.00
_cell.angle_beta   90.00
_cell.angle_gamma   90.00
#
_symmetry.space_group_name_H-M   'P 1'
#
loop_
_entity.id
_entity.type
_entity.pdbx_description
1 polymer ?
#
loop_
_entity_poly.entity_id
_entity_poly.type
_entity_poly.pdbx_seq_one_letter_code
_entity_poly.pdbx_strand_id
1 'polypeptide(L)'
;MFSFCKGCVQLCGLSKHPTVWIRMMQPYISNLIAKIKIILLGSDGLERPFLCKPKDDLRKDARMMEFTATINRLLSKYPESRRRKLYIRTFAVVPLTEDCGLVEWVPHTRGLRQILQDIYITCGKFDCQKTNPQIKRIYDQCQGKMPEDVMLKDKILPMFPPIFHKWFLTTFSEPA
;
A
#
# COMPACT_ATOMS: atom_id res chain seq x y z
N MET A 1 -14.53 -20.22 9.17
CA MET A 1 -14.66 -21.22 8.09
C MET A 1 -15.66 -20.66 7.10
N PHE A 2 -15.25 -20.31 5.88
CA PHE A 2 -16.16 -19.73 4.89
C PHE A 2 -17.04 -20.83 4.31
N SER A 3 -18.36 -20.68 4.41
CA SER A 3 -19.30 -21.48 3.63
C SER A 3 -19.44 -20.82 2.25
N PHE A 4 -18.80 -21.41 1.25
CA PHE A 4 -19.07 -21.10 -0.15
C PHE A 4 -20.41 -21.75 -0.53
N CYS A 5 -21.52 -21.08 -0.23
CA CYS A 5 -22.81 -21.42 -0.83
C CYS A 5 -23.20 -20.29 -1.79
N LYS A 6 -23.13 -20.58 -3.10
CA LYS A 6 -23.59 -19.76 -4.23
C LYS A 6 -23.47 -18.22 -4.05
N GLY A 7 -22.35 -17.67 -4.52
CA GLY A 7 -22.27 -16.25 -4.92
C GLY A 7 -22.11 -15.19 -3.81
N CYS A 8 -21.96 -15.56 -2.54
CA CYS A 8 -21.78 -14.60 -1.45
C CYS A 8 -20.35 -14.61 -0.90
N VAL A 9 -19.56 -13.57 -1.20
CA VAL A 9 -18.38 -13.24 -0.38
C VAL A 9 -18.85 -12.27 0.71
N GLN A 10 -18.94 -12.76 1.94
CA GLN A 10 -19.12 -11.89 3.10
C GLN A 10 -17.79 -11.15 3.33
N LEU A 11 -17.73 -9.85 3.03
CA LEU A 11 -16.65 -8.97 3.48
C LEU A 11 -16.80 -8.72 5.00
N CYS A 12 -16.77 -9.80 5.79
CA CYS A 12 -16.84 -9.70 7.23
C CYS A 12 -15.46 -9.28 7.76
N GLY A 13 -15.32 -8.01 8.16
CA GLY A 13 -14.11 -7.56 8.85
C GLY A 13 -13.83 -6.06 8.85
N LEU A 14 -14.47 -5.26 7.99
CA LEU A 14 -14.22 -3.81 7.94
C LEU A 14 -15.36 -3.05 8.63
N SER A 15 -15.10 -2.52 9.83
CA SER A 15 -16.10 -1.98 10.77
C SER A 15 -16.81 -0.68 10.35
N LYS A 16 -16.92 -0.37 9.06
CA LYS A 16 -17.50 0.91 8.59
C LYS A 16 -18.57 0.82 7.50
N HIS A 17 -18.89 -0.36 6.99
CA HIS A 17 -19.92 -0.49 5.96
C HIS A 17 -20.95 -1.57 6.33
N PRO A 18 -22.26 -1.31 6.08
CA PRO A 18 -23.27 -2.35 6.18
C PRO A 18 -22.89 -3.53 5.26
N THR A 19 -23.43 -4.71 5.51
CA THR A 19 -23.20 -5.88 4.66
C THR A 19 -23.60 -5.54 3.22
N VAL A 20 -22.61 -5.35 2.34
CA VAL A 20 -22.82 -5.08 0.91
C VAL A 20 -22.63 -6.37 0.13
N TRP A 21 -23.61 -6.71 -0.69
CA TRP A 21 -23.55 -7.90 -1.55
C TRP A 21 -22.85 -7.58 -2.86
N ILE A 22 -22.16 -8.57 -3.45
CA ILE A 22 -21.57 -8.40 -4.78
C ILE A 22 -22.68 -8.59 -5.81
N ARG A 23 -23.00 -7.53 -6.56
CA ARG A 23 -23.94 -7.55 -7.67
C ARG A 23 -23.32 -8.09 -8.95
N MET A 24 -22.07 -7.72 -9.22
CA MET A 24 -21.35 -8.12 -10.43
C MET A 24 -19.83 -8.09 -10.20
N MET A 25 -19.10 -8.95 -10.90
CA MET A 25 -17.64 -8.94 -10.95
C MET A 25 -17.19 -8.70 -12.39
N GLN A 26 -16.32 -7.70 -12.59
CA GLN A 26 -15.72 -7.38 -13.88
C GLN A 26 -14.20 -7.53 -13.82
N PRO A 27 -13.60 -8.46 -14.59
CA PRO A 27 -12.15 -8.57 -14.68
C PRO A 27 -11.59 -7.47 -15.58
N TYR A 28 -10.54 -6.77 -15.12
CA TYR A 28 -9.75 -5.84 -15.90
C TYR A 28 -8.28 -6.29 -15.93
N ILE A 29 -7.75 -6.55 -17.13
CA ILE A 29 -6.36 -6.96 -17.32
C ILE A 29 -5.55 -5.72 -17.67
N SER A 30 -4.64 -5.29 -16.78
CA SER A 30 -3.66 -4.25 -17.09
C SER A 30 -2.39 -4.87 -17.68
N ASN A 31 -2.06 -4.49 -18.92
CA ASN A 31 -1.06 -5.09 -19.81
C ASN A 31 0.43 -4.87 -19.44
N LEU A 32 0.84 -4.83 -18.16
CA LEU A 32 2.26 -4.59 -17.89
C LEU A 32 2.95 -5.55 -16.90
N ILE A 33 2.30 -6.09 -15.87
CA ILE A 33 3.00 -6.95 -14.91
C ILE A 33 2.01 -7.89 -14.21
N ALA A 34 1.42 -8.88 -14.90
CA ALA A 34 0.68 -10.03 -14.31
C ALA A 34 -0.27 -9.74 -13.11
N LYS A 35 -0.75 -8.51 -12.99
CA LYS A 35 -1.57 -8.01 -11.88
C LYS A 35 -2.97 -7.84 -12.44
N ILE A 36 -3.86 -8.71 -12.01
CA ILE A 36 -5.25 -8.70 -12.46
C ILE A 36 -6.01 -7.78 -11.50
N LYS A 37 -6.53 -6.67 -12.01
CA LYS A 37 -7.42 -5.79 -11.25
C LYS A 37 -8.84 -6.29 -11.45
N ILE A 38 -9.53 -6.63 -10.37
CA ILE A 38 -10.91 -7.09 -10.40
C ILE A 38 -11.77 -5.99 -9.81
N ILE A 39 -12.85 -5.60 -10.49
CA ILE A 39 -13.79 -4.62 -9.96
C ILE A 39 -15.03 -5.36 -9.49
N LEU A 40 -15.34 -5.23 -8.19
CA LEU A 40 -16.55 -5.76 -7.57
C LEU A 40 -17.57 -4.64 -7.46
N LEU A 41 -18.72 -4.79 -8.12
CA LEU A 41 -19.84 -3.87 -7.98
C LEU A 41 -20.70 -4.30 -6.80
N GLY A 42 -20.82 -3.43 -5.79
CA GLY A 42 -21.68 -3.67 -4.65
C GLY A 42 -23.16 -3.50 -4.98
N SER A 43 -24.04 -4.04 -4.12
CA SER A 43 -25.49 -3.82 -4.16
C SER A 43 -25.86 -2.35 -3.96
N ASP A 44 -24.96 -1.56 -3.38
CA ASP A 44 -25.03 -0.11 -3.26
C ASP A 44 -24.64 0.65 -4.53
N GLY A 45 -24.26 -0.07 -5.59
CA GLY A 45 -23.80 0.52 -6.85
C GLY A 45 -22.37 1.06 -6.80
N LEU A 46 -21.63 0.84 -5.70
CA LEU A 46 -20.25 1.31 -5.57
C LEU A 46 -19.26 0.26 -6.09
N GLU A 47 -18.33 0.71 -6.93
CA GLU A 47 -17.21 -0.08 -7.41
C GLU A 47 -16.13 -0.22 -6.35
N ARG A 48 -15.74 -1.46 -6.08
CA ARG A 48 -14.67 -1.81 -5.16
C ARG A 48 -13.58 -2.53 -5.93
N PRO A 49 -12.51 -1.83 -6.32
CA PRO A 49 -11.40 -2.47 -7.01
C PRO A 49 -10.61 -3.37 -6.04
N PHE A 50 -10.18 -4.52 -6.54
CA PHE A 50 -9.31 -5.49 -5.88
C PHE A 50 -8.13 -5.80 -6.80
N LEU A 51 -6.99 -6.05 -6.19
CA LEU A 51 -5.80 -6.59 -6.81
C LEU A 51 -5.76 -8.09 -6.54
N CYS A 52 -5.78 -8.89 -7.60
CA CYS A 52 -5.49 -10.32 -7.50
C CYS A 52 -3.97 -10.51 -7.46
N LYS A 53 -3.49 -11.18 -6.41
CA LYS A 53 -2.10 -11.57 -6.25
C LYS A 53 -1.97 -13.08 -6.50
N PRO A 54 -1.44 -13.47 -7.67
CA PRO A 54 -1.15 -14.88 -7.93
C PRO A 54 0.14 -15.30 -7.21
N LYS A 55 0.19 -16.57 -6.77
CA LYS A 55 1.33 -17.21 -6.09
C LYS A 55 1.76 -16.51 -4.80
N ASP A 56 0.79 -15.95 -4.07
CA ASP A 56 1.04 -15.24 -2.81
C ASP A 56 0.04 -15.72 -1.74
N ASP A 57 0.56 -16.19 -0.61
CA ASP A 57 -0.24 -16.63 0.53
C ASP A 57 -0.63 -15.44 1.41
N LEU A 58 -1.86 -14.95 1.23
CA LEU A 58 -2.36 -13.77 1.92
C LEU A 58 -2.92 -14.03 3.32
N ARG A 59 -2.78 -15.24 3.87
CA ARG A 59 -3.29 -15.54 5.22
C ARG A 59 -2.63 -14.67 6.29
N LYS A 60 -1.34 -14.38 6.16
CA LYS A 60 -0.62 -13.49 7.09
C LYS A 60 -1.14 -12.05 7.01
N ASP A 61 -1.35 -11.54 5.80
CA ASP A 61 -1.92 -10.21 5.57
C ASP A 61 -3.35 -10.11 6.11
N ALA A 62 -4.18 -11.13 5.90
CA ALA A 62 -5.54 -11.19 6.45
C ALA A 62 -5.54 -11.11 7.98
N ARG A 63 -4.68 -11.89 8.65
CA ARG A 63 -4.50 -11.82 10.10
C ARG A 63 -4.00 -10.45 10.57
N MET A 64 -3.10 -9.82 9.82
CA MET A 64 -2.63 -8.47 10.13
C MET A 64 -3.78 -7.45 10.04
N MET A 65 -4.70 -7.58 9.09
CA MET A 65 -5.87 -6.71 8.98
C MET A 65 -6.87 -6.93 10.12
N GLU A 66 -7.12 -8.18 10.53
CA GLU A 66 -7.93 -8.49 11.71
C GLU A 66 -7.34 -7.89 13.00
N PHE A 67 -6.02 -8.03 13.17
CA PHE A 67 -5.30 -7.43 14.30
C PHE A 67 -5.39 -5.90 14.28
N THR A 68 -5.22 -5.29 13.12
CA THR A 68 -5.34 -3.83 12.94
C THR A 68 -6.75 -3.34 13.28
N ALA A 69 -7.79 -4.10 12.92
CA ALA A 69 -9.16 -3.79 13.32
C ALA A 69 -9.33 -3.81 14.86
N THR A 70 -8.66 -4.75 15.54
CA THR A 70 -8.62 -4.78 17.01
C THR A 70 -7.91 -3.57 17.59
N ILE A 71 -6.78 -3.16 17.02
CA ILE A 71 -6.07 -1.92 17.41
C ILE A 71 -6.99 -0.71 17.26
N ASN A 72 -7.70 -0.57 16.13
CA ASN A 72 -8.61 0.54 15.91
C ASN A 72 -9.74 0.59 16.94
N ARG A 73 -10.24 -0.56 17.40
CA ARG A 73 -11.22 -0.65 18.48
C ARG A 73 -10.65 -0.22 19.84
N LEU A 74 -9.37 -0.49 20.10
CA LEU A 74 -8.68 -0.01 21.30
C LEU A 74 -8.43 1.51 21.23
N LEU A 75 -8.00 2.02 20.07
CA LEU A 75 -7.79 3.44 19.83
C LEU A 75 -9.09 4.24 19.98
N SER A 76 -10.22 3.70 19.54
CA SER A 76 -11.52 4.38 19.72
C SER A 76 -11.99 4.37 21.17
N LYS A 77 -11.67 3.32 21.95
CA LYS A 77 -12.04 3.23 23.37
C LYS A 77 -11.31 4.26 24.23
N TYR A 78 -10.03 4.54 23.96
CA TYR A 78 -9.21 5.42 24.78
C TYR A 78 -9.45 6.93 24.47
N PRO A 79 -9.76 7.78 25.48
CA PRO A 79 -10.09 9.20 25.25
C PRO A 79 -9.01 9.99 24.52
N GLU A 80 -7.72 9.87 24.91
CA GLU A 80 -6.63 10.64 24.28
C GLU A 80 -6.36 10.24 22.82
N SER A 81 -6.61 8.98 22.48
CA SER A 81 -6.47 8.48 21.11
C SER A 81 -7.64 8.98 20.25
N ARG A 82 -8.85 8.96 20.80
CA ARG A 82 -10.06 9.48 20.14
C ARG A 82 -10.00 10.99 19.93
N ARG A 83 -9.52 11.75 20.92
CA ARG A 83 -9.32 13.21 20.85
C ARG A 83 -8.38 13.59 19.72
N ARG A 84 -7.31 12.80 19.50
CA ARG A 84 -6.36 12.95 18.39
C ARG A 84 -6.83 12.32 17.07
N LYS A 85 -8.04 11.73 17.04
CA LYS A 85 -8.59 11.01 15.88
C LYS A 85 -7.65 9.93 15.32
N LEU A 86 -6.92 9.24 16.20
CA LEU A 86 -5.99 8.19 15.79
C LEU A 86 -6.76 7.00 15.19
N TYR A 87 -6.38 6.60 13.99
CA TYR A 87 -6.99 5.50 13.26
C TYR A 87 -6.02 4.96 12.21
N ILE A 88 -5.88 3.65 12.14
CA ILE A 88 -5.10 2.97 11.11
C ILE A 88 -6.05 2.58 9.98
N ARG A 89 -5.76 3.03 8.75
CA ARG A 89 -6.57 2.66 7.58
C ARG A 89 -6.42 1.16 7.30
N THR A 90 -7.53 0.44 7.34
CA THR A 90 -7.64 -0.98 7.02
C THR A 90 -8.15 -1.17 5.59
N PHE A 91 -7.83 -2.32 5.00
CA PHE A 91 -8.32 -2.76 3.69
C PHE A 91 -8.65 -4.26 3.75
N ALA A 92 -9.49 -4.74 2.85
CA ALA A 92 -9.89 -6.14 2.81
C ALA A 92 -8.79 -7.01 2.17
N VAL A 93 -8.55 -8.17 2.78
CA VAL A 93 -7.70 -9.22 2.23
C VAL A 93 -8.49 -10.53 2.25
N VAL A 94 -8.61 -11.16 1.09
CA VAL A 94 -9.39 -12.39 0.90
C VAL A 94 -8.45 -13.48 0.39
N PRO A 95 -7.94 -14.36 1.27
CA PRO A 95 -7.22 -15.55 0.82
C PRO A 95 -8.21 -16.49 0.12
N LEU A 96 -7.96 -16.84 -1.13
CA LEU A 96 -8.81 -17.74 -1.92
C LEU A 96 -8.28 -19.18 -1.85
N THR A 97 -6.99 -19.35 -2.06
CA THR A 97 -6.26 -20.61 -1.88
C THR A 97 -4.95 -20.34 -1.13
N GLU A 98 -4.11 -21.35 -0.93
CA GLU A 98 -2.77 -21.16 -0.34
C GLU A 98 -1.84 -20.34 -1.24
N ASP A 99 -2.12 -20.31 -2.55
CA ASP A 99 -1.27 -19.66 -3.56
C ASP A 99 -1.99 -18.50 -4.27
N CYS A 100 -3.18 -18.09 -3.84
CA CYS A 100 -3.80 -16.90 -4.41
C CYS A 100 -4.76 -16.20 -3.45
N GLY A 101 -4.88 -14.89 -3.63
CA GLY A 101 -5.86 -14.10 -2.92
C GLY A 101 -6.07 -12.72 -3.52
N LEU A 102 -7.03 -12.01 -2.94
CA LEU A 102 -7.42 -10.67 -3.34
C LEU A 102 -7.07 -9.67 -2.25
N VAL A 103 -6.59 -8.49 -2.67
CA VAL A 103 -6.32 -7.35 -1.79
C VAL A 103 -7.14 -6.17 -2.29
N GLU A 104 -7.91 -5.53 -1.42
CA GLU A 104 -8.65 -4.33 -1.79
C GLU A 104 -7.70 -3.22 -2.25
N TRP A 105 -8.05 -2.59 -3.37
CA TRP A 105 -7.33 -1.46 -3.88
C TRP A 105 -7.79 -0.19 -3.16
N VAL A 106 -6.86 0.42 -2.42
CA VAL A 106 -7.13 1.61 -1.63
C VAL A 106 -7.10 2.86 -2.53
N PRO A 107 -8.19 3.61 -2.66
CA PRO A 107 -8.20 4.83 -3.48
C PRO A 107 -7.46 5.98 -2.79
N HIS A 108 -7.02 6.94 -3.60
CA HIS A 108 -6.31 8.16 -3.19
C HIS A 108 -4.98 7.89 -2.46
N THR A 109 -4.24 6.86 -2.89
CA THR A 109 -2.90 6.56 -2.38
C THR A 109 -1.88 6.52 -3.50
N ARG A 110 -0.67 7.00 -3.23
CA ARG A 110 0.50 6.87 -4.11
C ARG A 110 1.66 6.27 -3.32
N GLY A 111 2.52 5.50 -4.00
CA GLY A 111 3.69 4.92 -3.34
C GLY A 111 4.71 5.99 -2.95
N LEU A 112 5.26 5.91 -1.73
CA LEU A 112 6.25 6.87 -1.23
C LEU A 112 7.46 7.00 -2.16
N ARG A 113 7.95 5.88 -2.71
CA ARG A 113 9.05 5.89 -3.69
C ARG A 113 8.73 6.74 -4.92
N GLN A 114 7.52 6.62 -5.47
CA GLN A 114 7.12 7.39 -6.65
C GLN A 114 7.05 8.88 -6.31
N ILE A 115 6.43 9.22 -5.17
CA ILE A 115 6.37 10.60 -4.68
C ILE A 115 7.79 11.19 -4.54
N LEU A 116 8.69 10.50 -3.86
CA LEU A 116 10.05 10.98 -3.65
C LEU A 116 10.82 11.11 -4.97
N GLN A 117 10.69 10.14 -5.88
CA GLN A 117 11.33 10.19 -7.19
C GLN A 117 10.89 11.42 -7.99
N ASP A 118 9.59 11.70 -8.04
CA ASP A 118 9.06 12.87 -8.73
C ASP A 118 9.72 14.16 -8.20
N ILE A 119 9.79 14.32 -6.87
CA ILE A 119 10.35 15.54 -6.24
C ILE A 119 11.87 15.62 -6.47
N TYR A 120 12.60 14.52 -6.38
CA TYR A 120 14.04 14.51 -6.64
C TYR A 120 14.36 14.80 -8.12
N ILE A 121 13.52 14.34 -9.05
CA ILE A 121 13.64 14.66 -10.48
C ILE A 121 13.44 16.16 -10.68
N THR A 122 12.37 16.75 -10.11
CA THR A 122 12.11 18.19 -10.19
C THR A 122 13.25 19.03 -9.59
N CYS A 123 13.92 18.54 -8.55
CA CYS A 123 15.07 19.21 -7.95
C CYS A 123 16.41 18.94 -8.68
N GLY A 124 16.42 18.17 -9.76
CA GLY A 124 17.65 17.79 -10.49
C GLY A 124 18.59 16.86 -9.71
N LYS A 125 18.07 16.13 -8.71
CA LYS A 125 18.85 15.25 -7.81
C LYS A 125 18.70 13.77 -8.15
N PHE A 126 17.72 13.40 -8.97
CA PHE A 126 17.51 12.02 -9.43
C PHE A 126 17.31 11.97 -10.94
N ASP A 127 18.01 11.05 -11.58
CA ASP A 127 17.89 10.72 -12.99
C ASP A 127 17.70 9.19 -13.09
N CYS A 128 16.61 8.77 -13.72
CA CYS A 128 16.23 7.36 -13.78
C CYS A 128 17.27 6.47 -14.47
N GLN A 129 18.06 7.04 -15.38
CA GLN A 129 19.09 6.34 -16.15
C GLN A 129 20.46 6.37 -15.47
N LYS A 130 20.76 7.43 -14.71
CA LYS A 130 22.12 7.61 -14.13
C LYS A 130 22.21 7.21 -12.67
N THR A 131 21.19 7.53 -11.87
CA THR A 131 21.27 7.40 -10.42
C THR A 131 21.30 5.94 -9.97
N ASN A 132 20.47 5.06 -10.55
CA ASN A 132 20.48 3.64 -10.17
C ASN A 132 21.81 2.94 -10.54
N PRO A 133 22.38 3.11 -11.75
CA PRO A 133 23.70 2.58 -12.05
C PRO A 133 24.81 3.15 -11.17
N GLN A 134 24.75 4.44 -10.82
CA GLN A 134 25.72 5.06 -9.91
C GLN A 134 25.65 4.41 -8.52
N ILE A 135 24.46 4.24 -7.96
CA ILE A 135 24.27 3.56 -6.68
C ILE A 135 24.81 2.13 -6.76
N LYS A 136 24.48 1.38 -7.81
CA LYS A 136 24.99 0.02 -8.01
C LYS A 136 26.52 -0.03 -8.01
N ARG A 137 27.19 0.89 -8.73
CA ARG A 137 28.65 0.98 -8.73
C ARG A 137 29.23 1.24 -7.35
N ILE A 138 28.58 2.09 -6.54
CA ILE A 138 29.02 2.36 -5.16
C ILE A 138 28.92 1.09 -4.32
N TYR A 139 27.80 0.35 -4.43
CA TYR A 139 27.64 -0.95 -3.78
C TYR A 139 28.75 -1.93 -4.19
N ASP A 140 28.94 -2.14 -5.49
CA ASP A 140 29.93 -3.09 -6.03
C ASP A 140 31.37 -2.73 -5.60
N GLN A 141 31.69 -1.44 -5.49
CA GLN A 141 33.02 -0.96 -5.09
C GLN A 141 33.30 -1.12 -3.59
N CYS A 142 32.26 -0.95 -2.77
CA CYS A 142 32.35 -0.93 -1.30
C CYS A 142 32.06 -2.29 -0.68
N GLN A 143 31.50 -3.23 -1.45
CA GLN A 143 31.18 -4.58 -0.99
C GLN A 143 32.41 -5.26 -0.39
N GLY A 144 32.30 -5.68 0.88
CA GLY A 144 33.37 -6.34 1.63
C GLY A 144 34.51 -5.43 2.11
N LYS A 145 34.52 -4.13 1.73
CA LYS A 145 35.55 -3.16 2.15
C LYS A 145 35.11 -2.26 3.30
N MET A 146 33.81 -2.08 3.48
CA MET A 146 33.25 -1.29 4.57
C MET A 146 31.89 -1.84 4.99
N PRO A 147 31.45 -1.56 6.24
CA PRO A 147 30.10 -1.84 6.69
C PRO A 147 29.04 -1.14 5.81
N GLU A 148 27.90 -1.80 5.60
CA GLU A 148 26.83 -1.29 4.73
C GLU A 148 26.21 0.01 5.27
N ASP A 149 26.08 0.15 6.58
CA ASP A 149 25.51 1.35 7.21
C ASP A 149 26.40 2.57 7.03
N VAL A 150 27.73 2.40 7.09
CA VAL A 150 28.71 3.46 6.84
C VAL A 150 28.66 3.88 5.38
N MET A 151 28.63 2.92 4.45
CA MET A 151 28.47 3.22 3.02
C MET A 151 27.16 3.98 2.74
N LEU A 152 26.05 3.54 3.32
CA LEU A 152 24.76 4.21 3.16
C LEU A 152 24.84 5.65 3.66
N LYS A 153 25.38 5.86 4.87
CA LYS A 153 25.45 7.18 5.51
C LYS A 153 26.40 8.14 4.81
N ASP A 154 27.58 7.68 4.42
CA ASP A 154 28.65 8.56 3.96
C ASP A 154 28.68 8.72 2.43
N LYS A 155 28.14 7.75 1.68
CA LYS A 155 28.16 7.78 0.22
C LYS A 155 26.79 8.02 -0.40
N ILE A 156 25.75 7.34 0.10
CA ILE A 156 24.42 7.34 -0.55
C ILE A 156 23.53 8.48 -0.02
N LEU A 157 23.37 8.62 1.30
CA LEU A 157 22.51 9.64 1.91
C LEU A 157 22.84 11.08 1.49
N PRO A 158 24.12 11.50 1.33
CA PRO A 158 24.45 12.87 0.90
C PRO A 158 23.91 13.22 -0.50
N MET A 159 23.63 12.22 -1.34
CA MET A 159 23.02 12.42 -2.65
C MET A 159 21.53 12.81 -2.56
N PHE A 160 20.85 12.47 -1.45
CA PHE A 160 19.40 12.56 -1.28
C PHE A 160 19.02 13.40 -0.05
N PRO A 161 19.04 14.74 -0.15
CA PRO A 161 18.64 15.60 0.96
C PRO A 161 17.17 15.40 1.33
N PRO A 162 16.78 15.58 2.61
CA PRO A 162 15.40 15.38 3.05
C PRO A 162 14.45 16.45 2.47
N ILE A 163 13.74 16.09 1.40
CA ILE A 163 12.84 17.02 0.67
C ILE A 163 11.36 16.65 0.73
N PHE A 164 10.97 15.69 1.56
CA PHE A 164 9.59 15.21 1.62
C PHE A 164 8.58 16.30 2.04
N HIS A 165 9.00 17.28 2.85
CA HIS A 165 8.15 18.42 3.23
C HIS A 165 7.64 19.22 2.02
N LYS A 166 8.40 19.28 0.92
CA LYS A 166 7.98 19.97 -0.31
C LYS A 166 6.73 19.34 -0.92
N TRP A 167 6.58 18.02 -0.81
CA TRP A 167 5.41 17.31 -1.30
C TRP A 167 4.13 17.81 -0.63
N PHE A 168 4.17 18.05 0.68
CA PHE A 168 3.01 18.53 1.43
C PHE A 168 2.61 19.93 0.96
N LEU A 169 3.59 20.83 0.77
CA LEU A 169 3.34 22.19 0.29
C LEU A 169 2.76 22.21 -1.13
N THR A 170 3.16 21.29 -2.00
CA THR A 170 2.64 21.22 -3.38
C THR A 170 1.30 20.49 -3.48
N THR A 171 1.02 19.55 -2.58
CA THR A 171 -0.20 18.72 -2.62
C THR A 171 -1.36 19.39 -1.89
N PHE A 172 -1.06 20.15 -0.84
CA PHE A 172 -2.04 20.85 0.01
C PHE A 172 -1.72 22.34 0.02
N SER A 173 -2.29 23.07 -0.94
CA SER A 173 -2.00 24.49 -1.17
C SER A 173 -2.53 25.42 -0.08
N GLU A 174 -3.57 24.99 0.65
CA GLU A 174 -4.19 25.78 1.71
C GLU A 174 -3.70 25.30 3.09
N PRO A 175 -3.04 26.16 3.89
CA PRO A 175 -2.83 25.87 5.29
C PRO A 175 -4.19 25.92 6.00
N ALA A 176 -4.55 24.80 6.64
CA ALA A 176 -5.79 24.65 7.39
C ALA A 176 -5.83 25.48 8.68
#